data_AF-A0A1I3MEJ9-F1
#
_entry.id   AF-A0A1I3MEJ9-F1
#
_cell.length_a   1.000
_cell.length_b   1.000
_cell.length_c   1.000
_cell.angle_alpha   90.00
_cell.angle_beta   90.00
_cell.angle_gamma   90.00
#
_symmetry.space_group_name_H-M   'P 1'
#
loop_
_entity.id
_entity.type
_entity.pdbx_description
1 polymer ?
#
loop_
_entity_poly.entity_id
_entity_poly.type
_entity_poly.pdbx_seq_one_letter_code
_entity_poly.pdbx_strand_id
1 'polypeptide(L)'
;MPYMIPIKKQQQPRKLLRRLMTGCSIFVLSFLGWIGFIYLQQTTHAEPDQVYIMGTIGSYVFVFIFLLLLLYFIFSFVKLRCQPERLKRRFYIFVAFYLIASPLVLLCFDNYLLVTAKGIHYNPFLTVEGNKIKEWNQIEKLVLDYEIKNIPPKTHEDLRLRYMLYFKDGSTVDLNNVNSPLYKKSEFITIHRVLLKYKVPIQIMRPLPPSFQDKDSFIYQLFHQQYRPDDSRR
;
A
#
# COMPACT_ATOMS: atom_id res chain seq x y z
N MET A 1 -14.63 -41.92 57.13
CA MET A 1 -14.31 -41.82 55.69
C MET A 1 -14.36 -40.34 55.29
N PRO A 2 -13.23 -39.67 55.03
CA PRO A 2 -13.25 -38.28 54.61
C PRO A 2 -13.47 -38.19 53.10
N TYR A 3 -14.47 -37.41 52.70
CA TYR A 3 -14.80 -37.12 51.31
C TYR A 3 -13.72 -36.24 50.67
N MET A 4 -13.03 -36.76 49.65
CA MET A 4 -12.21 -35.95 48.75
C MET A 4 -13.11 -35.18 47.79
N ILE A 5 -13.22 -33.86 47.97
CA ILE A 5 -13.84 -32.95 47.01
C ILE A 5 -12.86 -32.73 45.84
N PRO A 6 -13.25 -32.95 44.57
CA PRO A 6 -12.33 -32.85 43.45
C PRO A 6 -11.96 -31.39 43.15
N ILE A 7 -10.67 -31.09 43.24
CA ILE A 7 -10.01 -29.82 42.90
C ILE A 7 -10.00 -29.63 41.36
N LYS A 8 -11.17 -29.59 40.71
CA LYS A 8 -11.28 -29.39 39.24
C LYS A 8 -11.59 -27.95 38.82
N LYS A 9 -12.19 -27.13 39.69
CA LYS A 9 -12.64 -25.76 39.32
C LYS A 9 -11.51 -24.72 39.16
N GLN A 10 -10.38 -24.86 39.84
CA GLN A 10 -9.33 -23.81 39.84
C GLN A 10 -8.38 -23.82 38.63
N GLN A 11 -8.26 -24.93 37.89
CA GLN A 11 -7.33 -25.05 36.76
C GLN A 11 -7.89 -24.54 35.42
N GLN A 12 -9.20 -24.44 35.28
CA GLN A 12 -9.88 -24.03 34.06
C GLN A 12 -9.69 -22.54 33.70
N PRO A 13 -9.81 -21.56 34.63
CA PRO A 13 -9.63 -20.14 34.30
C PRO A 13 -8.19 -19.80 33.90
N ARG A 14 -7.19 -20.43 34.54
CA ARG A 14 -5.77 -20.22 34.20
C ARG A 14 -5.41 -20.73 32.80
N LYS A 15 -6.00 -21.85 32.38
CA LYS A 15 -5.81 -22.39 31.02
C LYS A 15 -6.46 -21.52 29.95
N LEU A 16 -7.64 -20.96 30.24
CA LEU A 16 -8.34 -20.05 29.33
C LEU A 16 -7.57 -18.73 29.20
N LEU A 17 -7.18 -18.12 30.32
CA LEU A 17 -6.41 -16.87 30.34
C LEU A 17 -5.11 -16.99 29.55
N ARG A 18 -4.36 -18.09 29.72
CA ARG A 18 -3.12 -18.33 28.97
C ARG A 18 -3.36 -18.44 27.45
N ARG A 19 -4.48 -19.05 27.03
CA ARG A 19 -4.85 -19.13 25.61
C ARG A 19 -5.20 -17.75 25.06
N LEU A 20 -5.97 -16.96 25.81
CA LEU A 20 -6.31 -15.59 25.45
C LEU A 20 -5.06 -14.72 25.31
N MET A 21 -4.17 -14.76 26.31
CA MET A 21 -2.89 -14.03 26.26
C MET A 21 -2.05 -14.44 25.04
N THR A 22 -1.95 -15.74 24.75
CA THR A 22 -1.21 -16.22 23.57
C THR A 22 -1.85 -15.71 22.28
N GLY A 23 -3.18 -15.73 22.17
CA GLY A 23 -3.91 -15.18 21.03
C GLY A 23 -3.68 -13.69 20.86
N CYS A 24 -3.78 -12.91 21.94
CA CYS A 24 -3.47 -11.47 21.93
C CYS A 24 -2.02 -11.21 21.52
N SER A 25 -1.05 -11.98 22.03
CA SER A 25 0.36 -11.83 21.64
C SER A 25 0.57 -12.10 20.14
N ILE A 26 -0.03 -13.17 19.61
CA ILE A 26 0.02 -13.48 18.17
C ILE A 26 -0.57 -12.32 17.36
N PHE A 27 -1.72 -11.81 17.77
CA PHE A 27 -2.39 -10.71 17.09
C PHE A 27 -1.52 -9.43 17.08
N VAL A 28 -1.02 -9.03 18.25
CA VAL A 28 -0.18 -7.81 18.38
C VAL A 28 1.10 -7.95 17.57
N LEU A 29 1.79 -9.09 17.63
CA LEU A 29 3.00 -9.31 16.84
C LEU A 29 2.72 -9.33 15.34
N SER A 30 1.59 -9.90 14.92
CA SER A 30 1.18 -9.89 13.50
C SER A 30 0.86 -8.48 13.03
N PHE A 31 0.22 -7.68 13.89
CA PHE A 31 -0.13 -6.30 13.60
C PHE A 31 1.12 -5.42 13.49
N LEU A 32 2.07 -5.58 14.41
CA LEU A 32 3.37 -4.91 14.32
C LEU A 32 4.16 -5.34 13.07
N GLY A 33 4.15 -6.63 12.74
CA GLY A 33 4.75 -7.15 11.51
C GLY A 33 4.11 -6.58 10.26
N TRP A 34 2.79 -6.41 10.26
CA TRP A 34 2.03 -5.81 9.16
C TRP A 34 2.33 -4.32 9.00
N ILE A 35 2.39 -3.57 10.11
CA ILE A 35 2.86 -2.16 10.10
C ILE A 35 4.29 -2.09 9.56
N GLY A 36 5.18 -2.97 10.04
CA GLY A 36 6.57 -3.05 9.59
C GLY A 36 6.69 -3.37 8.10
N PHE A 37 5.86 -4.29 7.59
CA PHE A 37 5.76 -4.60 6.17
C PHE A 37 5.38 -3.37 5.34
N ILE A 38 4.31 -2.67 5.74
CA ILE A 38 3.87 -1.43 5.08
C ILE A 38 4.95 -0.36 5.14
N TYR A 39 5.61 -0.21 6.30
CA TYR A 39 6.68 0.77 6.49
C TYR A 39 7.89 0.46 5.61
N LEU A 40 8.33 -0.80 5.54
CA LEU A 40 9.44 -1.23 4.70
C LEU A 40 9.12 -0.99 3.22
N GLN A 41 7.93 -1.39 2.78
CA GLN A 41 7.43 -1.08 1.44
C GLN A 41 7.55 0.43 1.15
N GLN A 42 7.01 1.28 2.03
CA GLN A 42 7.08 2.73 1.88
C GLN A 42 8.50 3.33 1.93
N THR A 43 9.42 2.71 2.66
CA THR A 43 10.80 3.21 2.84
C THR A 43 11.64 2.86 1.62
N THR A 44 11.50 1.64 1.12
CA THR A 44 12.08 1.23 -0.16
C THR A 44 11.65 2.23 -1.25
N HIS A 45 10.36 2.54 -1.31
CA HIS A 45 9.77 3.48 -2.28
C HIS A 45 10.18 4.96 -2.19
N ALA A 46 11.06 5.36 -1.26
CA ALA A 46 11.53 6.74 -1.12
C ALA A 46 12.63 7.14 -2.12
N GLU A 47 13.23 6.18 -2.83
CA GLU A 47 14.29 6.46 -3.81
C GLU A 47 13.74 6.68 -5.25
N PRO A 48 14.36 7.59 -6.03
CA PRO A 48 13.80 8.11 -7.29
C PRO A 48 13.80 7.13 -8.49
N ASP A 49 14.44 5.98 -8.38
CA ASP A 49 14.54 4.96 -9.45
C ASP A 49 14.01 3.58 -8.98
N GLN A 50 12.81 3.55 -8.39
CA GLN A 50 12.31 2.34 -7.75
C GLN A 50 10.92 1.85 -8.20
N VAL A 51 10.73 0.54 -8.05
CA VAL A 51 9.48 -0.20 -8.28
C VAL A 51 8.58 -0.03 -7.05
N TYR A 52 7.47 0.67 -7.23
CA TYR A 52 6.37 0.77 -6.29
C TYR A 52 5.44 -0.41 -6.48
N ILE A 53 5.43 -1.37 -5.54
CA ILE A 53 4.54 -2.55 -5.60
C ILE A 53 3.21 -2.18 -4.95
N MET A 54 2.07 -2.57 -5.54
CA MET A 54 0.72 -2.20 -5.09
C MET A 54 -0.15 -3.43 -4.85
N GLY A 55 -0.89 -3.41 -3.75
CA GLY A 55 -1.92 -4.40 -3.46
C GLY A 55 -3.25 -3.71 -3.19
N THR A 56 -4.36 -4.38 -3.45
CA THR A 56 -5.67 -3.93 -2.98
C THR A 56 -5.76 -4.04 -1.46
N ILE A 57 -6.81 -3.46 -0.86
CA ILE A 57 -7.13 -3.69 0.57
C ILE A 57 -7.18 -5.20 0.86
N GLY A 58 -7.71 -6.00 -0.09
CA GLY A 58 -7.73 -7.45 0.01
C GLY A 58 -6.33 -8.06 0.15
N SER A 59 -5.35 -7.57 -0.61
CA SER A 59 -3.95 -7.99 -0.55
C SER A 59 -3.33 -7.70 0.82
N TYR A 60 -3.53 -6.51 1.37
CA TYR A 60 -3.03 -6.16 2.70
C TYR A 60 -3.69 -6.99 3.81
N VAL A 61 -4.99 -7.28 3.68
CA VAL A 61 -5.70 -8.19 4.59
C VAL A 61 -5.14 -9.61 4.46
N PHE A 62 -4.85 -10.07 3.24
CA PHE A 62 -4.26 -11.38 3.00
C PHE A 62 -2.87 -11.51 3.61
N VAL A 63 -2.00 -10.50 3.45
CA VAL A 63 -0.70 -10.41 4.13
C VAL A 63 -0.86 -10.49 5.65
N PHE A 64 -1.83 -9.76 6.22
CA PHE A 64 -2.09 -9.80 7.65
C PHE A 64 -2.53 -11.18 8.14
N ILE A 65 -3.43 -11.85 7.42
CA ILE A 65 -3.85 -13.23 7.72
C ILE A 65 -2.67 -14.21 7.59
N PHE A 66 -1.83 -14.04 6.57
CA PHE A 66 -0.61 -14.83 6.41
C PHE A 66 0.32 -14.70 7.61
N LEU A 67 0.56 -13.46 8.10
CA LEU A 67 1.38 -13.20 9.28
C LEU A 67 0.77 -13.81 10.56
N LEU A 68 -0.55 -13.70 10.73
CA LEU A 68 -1.29 -14.32 11.84
C LEU A 68 -1.08 -15.84 11.88
N LEU A 69 -1.24 -16.51 10.73
CA LEU A 69 -1.08 -17.95 10.62
C LEU A 69 0.39 -18.36 10.80
N LEU A 70 1.32 -17.61 10.22
CA LEU A 70 2.76 -17.82 10.38
C LEU A 70 3.15 -17.80 11.86
N LEU A 71 2.76 -16.76 12.60
CA LEU A 71 3.05 -16.64 14.02
C LEU A 71 2.31 -17.72 14.83
N TYR A 72 1.07 -18.05 14.49
CA TYR A 72 0.37 -19.18 15.09
C TYR A 72 1.17 -20.49 14.97
N PHE A 73 1.72 -20.80 13.79
CA PHE A 73 2.56 -21.99 13.60
C PHE A 73 3.84 -21.94 14.43
N ILE A 74 4.53 -20.80 14.47
CA ILE A 74 5.74 -20.62 15.29
C ILE A 74 5.44 -20.89 16.78
N PHE A 75 4.39 -20.27 17.33
CA PHE A 75 3.99 -20.51 18.73
C PHE A 75 3.54 -21.96 18.97
N SER A 76 2.88 -22.58 17.98
CA SER A 76 2.48 -23.98 18.04
C SER A 76 3.69 -24.91 18.10
N PHE A 77 4.74 -24.63 17.33
CA PHE A 77 5.99 -25.40 17.35
C PHE A 77 6.71 -25.30 18.70
N VAL A 78 6.83 -24.08 19.24
CA VAL A 78 7.42 -23.88 20.58
C VAL A 78 6.65 -24.65 21.64
N LYS A 79 5.31 -24.64 21.58
CA LYS A 79 4.45 -25.36 22.53
C LYS A 79 4.55 -26.88 22.39
N LEU A 80 4.74 -27.39 21.18
CA LEU A 80 4.80 -28.82 20.87
C LEU A 80 6.22 -29.37 20.80
N ARG A 81 7.25 -28.59 21.17
CA ARG A 81 8.67 -28.98 21.08
C ARG A 81 9.02 -30.31 21.73
N CYS A 82 8.28 -30.72 22.76
CA CYS A 82 8.48 -32.00 23.46
C CYS A 82 7.56 -33.13 22.95
N GLN A 83 6.79 -32.92 21.88
CA GLN A 83 5.80 -33.86 21.33
C GLN A 83 6.09 -34.12 19.84
N PRO A 84 7.08 -34.97 19.51
CA PRO A 84 7.63 -35.09 18.16
C PRO A 84 6.58 -35.48 17.12
N GLU A 85 5.70 -36.44 17.43
CA GLU A 85 4.64 -36.88 16.50
C GLU A 85 3.66 -35.76 16.13
N ARG A 86 3.23 -34.98 17.13
CA ARG A 86 2.32 -33.86 16.90
C ARG A 86 3.02 -32.69 16.22
N LEU A 87 4.29 -32.47 16.54
CA LEU A 87 5.12 -31.46 15.91
C LEU A 87 5.32 -31.76 14.42
N LYS A 88 5.66 -33.00 14.07
CA LYS A 88 5.82 -33.47 12.68
C LYS A 88 4.54 -33.21 11.86
N ARG A 89 3.37 -33.58 12.39
CA ARG A 89 2.08 -33.30 11.73
C ARG A 89 1.85 -31.80 11.52
N ARG A 90 2.12 -30.97 12.54
CA ARG A 90 1.97 -29.51 12.44
C ARG A 90 2.95 -28.90 11.46
N PHE A 91 4.16 -29.43 11.38
CA PHE A 91 5.19 -29.00 10.45
C PHE A 91 4.79 -29.25 9.00
N TYR A 92 4.24 -30.42 8.66
CA TYR A 92 3.75 -30.65 7.29
C TYR A 92 2.62 -29.70 6.88
N ILE A 93 1.69 -29.41 7.81
CA ILE A 93 0.62 -28.44 7.56
C ILE A 93 1.21 -27.04 7.33
N PHE A 94 2.20 -26.65 8.15
CA PHE A 94 2.91 -25.38 7.96
C PHE A 94 3.64 -25.30 6.62
N VAL A 95 4.34 -26.37 6.22
CA VAL A 95 5.05 -26.41 4.93
C VAL A 95 4.07 -26.26 3.77
N ALA A 96 2.96 -26.99 3.79
CA ALA A 96 1.92 -26.86 2.76
C ALA A 96 1.33 -25.44 2.74
N PHE A 97 1.00 -24.88 3.90
CA PHE A 97 0.55 -23.49 4.03
C PHE A 97 1.59 -22.52 3.46
N TYR A 98 2.85 -22.64 3.84
CA TYR A 98 3.89 -21.70 3.46
C TYR A 98 4.20 -21.76 1.96
N LEU A 99 4.31 -22.97 1.40
CA LEU A 99 4.57 -23.17 -0.03
C LEU A 99 3.44 -22.65 -0.92
N ILE A 100 2.19 -22.70 -0.45
CA ILE A 100 1.03 -22.21 -1.21
C ILE A 100 0.82 -20.71 -0.96
N ALA A 101 0.79 -20.29 0.30
CA ALA A 101 0.42 -18.95 0.68
C ALA A 101 1.55 -17.94 0.43
N SER A 102 2.83 -18.31 0.56
CA SER A 102 3.93 -17.36 0.35
C SER A 102 3.99 -16.84 -1.09
N PRO A 103 3.89 -17.68 -2.14
CA PRO A 103 3.76 -17.17 -3.51
C PRO A 103 2.48 -16.35 -3.71
N LEU A 104 1.35 -16.77 -3.13
CA LEU A 104 0.10 -16.01 -3.21
C LEU A 104 0.20 -14.62 -2.55
N VAL A 105 1.00 -14.47 -1.48
CA VAL A 105 1.28 -13.17 -0.88
C VAL A 105 2.03 -12.26 -1.85
N LEU A 106 2.95 -12.79 -2.65
CA LEU A 106 3.60 -11.99 -3.69
C LEU A 106 2.65 -11.67 -4.84
N LEU A 107 1.80 -12.63 -5.22
CA LEU A 107 0.86 -12.48 -6.33
C LEU A 107 -0.36 -11.63 -5.97
N CYS A 108 -0.65 -11.42 -4.68
CA CYS A 108 -1.75 -10.55 -4.29
C CYS A 108 -1.45 -9.07 -4.57
N PHE A 109 -0.21 -8.72 -4.92
CA PHE A 109 0.10 -7.39 -5.40
C PHE A 109 -0.29 -7.29 -6.88
N ASP A 110 -1.33 -6.48 -7.16
CA ASP A 110 -1.96 -6.43 -8.48
C ASP A 110 -1.20 -5.57 -9.47
N ASN A 111 -0.52 -4.51 -9.01
CA ASN A 111 0.13 -3.54 -9.89
C ASN A 111 1.51 -3.14 -9.37
N TYR A 112 2.32 -2.57 -10.26
CA TYR A 112 3.47 -1.79 -9.85
C TYR A 112 3.61 -0.53 -10.70
N LEU A 113 4.10 0.54 -10.07
CA LEU A 113 4.52 1.75 -10.73
C LEU A 113 6.05 1.79 -10.67
N LEU A 114 6.70 2.04 -11.78
CA LEU A 114 8.13 2.25 -11.84
C LEU A 114 8.35 3.65 -12.42
N VAL A 115 9.01 4.50 -11.64
CA VAL A 115 9.46 5.83 -12.08
C VAL A 115 10.97 5.73 -12.29
N THR A 116 11.44 6.07 -13.47
CA THR A 116 12.88 6.02 -13.82
C THR A 116 13.32 7.31 -14.49
N ALA A 117 14.62 7.49 -14.63
CA ALA A 117 15.16 8.54 -15.49
C ALA A 117 14.58 8.56 -16.92
N LYS A 118 14.16 7.41 -17.49
CA LYS A 118 13.67 7.33 -18.89
C LYS A 118 12.18 7.59 -19.04
N GLY A 119 11.39 7.30 -18.01
CA GLY A 119 9.94 7.37 -18.10
C GLY A 119 9.22 6.77 -16.90
N ILE A 120 7.91 6.64 -17.06
CA ILE A 120 6.99 6.06 -16.08
C ILE A 120 6.41 4.75 -16.63
N HIS A 121 6.16 3.79 -15.75
CA HIS A 121 5.64 2.50 -16.15
C HIS A 121 4.66 2.00 -15.11
N TYR A 122 3.41 1.79 -15.51
CA TYR A 122 2.33 1.34 -14.63
C TYR A 122 1.76 0.04 -15.21
N ASN A 123 2.00 -1.09 -14.54
CA ASN A 123 1.61 -2.40 -15.06
C ASN A 123 1.00 -3.31 -13.99
N PRO A 124 0.08 -4.19 -14.40
CA PRO A 124 -0.29 -5.35 -13.61
C PRO A 124 0.88 -6.32 -13.43
N PHE A 125 0.93 -7.03 -12.31
CA PHE A 125 2.02 -7.96 -11.99
C PHE A 125 2.05 -9.21 -12.89
N LEU A 126 0.89 -9.62 -13.44
CA LEU A 126 0.71 -10.86 -14.21
C LEU A 126 0.58 -10.67 -15.73
N THR A 127 0.67 -9.44 -16.24
CA THR A 127 0.64 -9.21 -17.68
C THR A 127 2.00 -9.50 -18.31
N VAL A 128 2.07 -10.58 -19.11
CA VAL A 128 3.25 -11.03 -19.86
C VAL A 128 3.58 -10.08 -21.03
N GLU A 129 2.56 -9.43 -21.59
CA GLU A 129 2.74 -8.25 -22.44
C GLU A 129 3.06 -7.06 -21.54
N GLY A 130 4.32 -6.92 -21.14
CA GLY A 130 4.78 -5.71 -20.47
C GLY A 130 4.48 -4.53 -21.39
N ASN A 131 3.60 -3.61 -20.97
CA ASN A 131 3.48 -2.34 -21.66
C ASN A 131 4.88 -1.73 -21.74
N LYS A 132 5.26 -1.14 -22.87
CA LYS A 132 6.57 -0.49 -22.95
C LYS A 132 6.62 0.64 -21.91
N ILE A 133 7.79 0.85 -21.30
CA ILE A 133 8.04 2.04 -20.46
C ILE A 133 7.54 3.26 -21.24
N LYS A 134 6.61 4.00 -20.63
CA LYS A 134 6.11 5.23 -21.22
C LYS A 134 7.16 6.30 -20.99
N GLU A 135 7.95 6.56 -22.01
CA GLU A 135 8.98 7.60 -21.96
C GLU A 135 8.35 8.96 -21.63
N TRP A 136 9.13 9.85 -21.01
CA TRP A 136 8.62 11.18 -20.65
C TRP A 136 8.07 11.96 -21.84
N ASN A 137 8.65 11.76 -23.03
CA ASN A 137 8.21 12.35 -24.29
C ASN A 137 6.90 11.77 -24.84
N GLN A 138 6.44 10.61 -24.34
CA GLN A 138 5.19 9.95 -24.70
C GLN A 138 4.04 10.42 -23.83
N ILE A 139 4.33 11.14 -22.74
CA ILE A 139 3.30 11.82 -21.94
C ILE A 139 2.89 13.07 -22.70
N GLU A 140 1.60 13.15 -23.04
CA GLU A 140 1.04 14.32 -23.70
C GLU A 140 0.86 15.46 -22.69
N LYS A 141 0.26 15.14 -21.54
CA LYS A 141 -0.02 16.11 -20.48
C LYS A 141 -0.35 15.44 -19.15
N LEU A 142 -0.11 16.17 -18.08
CA LEU A 142 -0.68 15.92 -16.77
C LEU A 142 -1.94 16.78 -16.61
N VAL A 143 -3.04 16.16 -16.18
CA VAL A 143 -4.28 16.86 -15.85
C VAL A 143 -4.49 16.84 -14.35
N LEU A 144 -4.57 18.04 -13.76
CA LEU A 144 -4.93 18.26 -12.36
C LEU A 144 -6.40 18.64 -12.25
N ASP A 145 -7.12 17.89 -11.42
CA ASP A 145 -8.51 18.16 -11.07
C ASP A 145 -8.77 17.76 -9.61
N TYR A 146 -9.98 17.97 -9.11
CA TYR A 146 -10.35 17.56 -7.74
C TYR A 146 -11.82 17.13 -7.64
N GLU A 147 -12.09 16.26 -6.68
CA GLU A 147 -13.44 15.92 -6.22
C GLU A 147 -13.71 16.59 -4.88
N ILE A 148 -14.87 17.23 -4.75
CA ILE A 148 -15.32 17.82 -3.49
C ILE A 148 -16.08 16.74 -2.72
N LYS A 149 -15.60 16.41 -1.52
CA LYS A 149 -16.29 15.48 -0.62
C LYS A 149 -17.40 16.17 0.17
N ASN A 150 -17.12 17.38 0.67
CA ASN A 150 -18.02 18.15 1.52
C ASN A 150 -18.22 19.56 0.95
N ILE A 151 -19.46 20.04 0.96
CA ILE A 151 -19.82 21.38 0.49
C ILE A 151 -20.31 22.20 1.70
N PRO A 152 -19.72 23.38 2.00
CA PRO A 152 -18.59 24.01 1.30
C PRO A 152 -17.23 23.41 1.69
N PRO A 153 -16.25 23.35 0.78
CA PRO A 153 -14.90 22.87 1.09
C PRO A 153 -14.18 23.91 1.96
N LYS A 154 -13.73 23.49 3.14
CA LYS A 154 -13.04 24.35 4.11
C LYS A 154 -11.58 23.92 4.33
N THR A 155 -11.30 22.63 4.21
CA THR A 155 -10.00 22.02 4.52
C THR A 155 -9.51 21.14 3.38
N HIS A 156 -8.24 20.77 3.41
CA HIS A 156 -7.64 19.90 2.39
C HIS A 156 -8.22 18.48 2.40
N GLU A 157 -8.84 18.06 3.50
CA GLU A 157 -9.52 16.77 3.61
C GLU A 157 -10.84 16.71 2.83
N ASP A 158 -11.45 17.88 2.60
CA ASP A 158 -12.68 18.06 1.84
C ASP A 158 -12.45 17.95 0.32
N LEU A 159 -11.18 17.97 -0.11
CA LEU A 159 -10.77 17.84 -1.51
C LEU A 159 -10.00 16.54 -1.74
N ARG A 160 -10.42 15.77 -2.74
CA ARG A 160 -9.63 14.65 -3.25
C ARG A 160 -8.99 15.07 -4.56
N LEU A 161 -7.66 15.07 -4.60
CA LEU A 161 -6.89 15.32 -5.82
C LEU A 161 -7.22 14.27 -6.89
N ARG A 162 -7.35 14.66 -8.15
CA ARG A 162 -7.30 13.77 -9.31
C ARG A 162 -6.04 14.11 -10.09
N TYR A 163 -5.16 13.13 -10.26
CA TYR A 163 -3.82 13.33 -10.82
C TYR A 163 -3.65 12.42 -12.03
N MET A 164 -4.13 12.88 -13.19
CA MET A 164 -4.32 12.03 -14.37
C MET A 164 -3.23 12.29 -15.40
N LEU A 165 -2.46 11.27 -15.76
CA LEU A 165 -1.53 11.31 -16.89
C LEU A 165 -2.25 10.88 -18.17
N TYR A 166 -2.11 11.70 -19.21
CA TYR A 166 -2.56 11.41 -20.56
C TYR A 166 -1.34 11.14 -21.43
N PHE A 167 -1.34 10.00 -22.10
CA PHE A 167 -0.28 9.61 -23.03
C PHE A 167 -0.71 9.86 -24.47
N LYS A 168 0.27 10.09 -25.35
CA LYS A 168 0.05 10.38 -26.77
C LYS A 168 -0.63 9.26 -27.55
N ASP A 169 -0.63 8.03 -27.03
CA ASP A 169 -1.35 6.90 -27.62
C ASP A 169 -2.81 6.82 -27.16
N GLY A 170 -3.30 7.82 -26.43
CA GLY A 170 -4.66 7.90 -25.92
C GLY A 170 -4.89 7.14 -24.60
N SER A 171 -3.88 6.39 -24.11
CA SER A 171 -3.97 5.75 -22.80
C SER A 171 -3.94 6.79 -21.68
N THR A 172 -4.59 6.49 -20.55
CA THR A 172 -4.62 7.38 -19.38
C THR A 172 -4.38 6.60 -18.09
N VAL A 173 -3.72 7.24 -17.12
CA VAL A 173 -3.44 6.65 -15.80
C VAL A 173 -3.75 7.68 -14.72
N ASP A 174 -4.67 7.35 -13.82
CA ASP A 174 -4.92 8.16 -12.61
C ASP A 174 -3.98 7.73 -11.49
N LEU A 175 -3.00 8.58 -11.18
CA LEU A 175 -2.04 8.35 -10.11
C LEU A 175 -2.57 8.72 -8.72
N ASN A 176 -3.83 9.12 -8.55
CA ASN A 176 -4.46 9.24 -7.21
C ASN A 176 -5.74 8.38 -7.08
N ASN A 177 -5.83 7.33 -7.89
CA ASN A 177 -6.91 6.36 -7.80
C ASN A 177 -6.84 5.57 -6.46
N VAL A 178 -7.90 4.83 -6.11
CA VAL A 178 -7.97 4.10 -4.82
C VAL A 178 -6.87 3.04 -4.66
N ASN A 179 -6.40 2.52 -5.79
CA ASN A 179 -5.31 1.56 -5.90
C ASN A 179 -4.00 2.25 -6.37
N SER A 180 -3.85 3.56 -6.15
CA SER A 180 -2.63 4.30 -6.48
C SER A 180 -1.48 3.89 -5.56
N PRO A 181 -0.23 3.83 -6.07
CA PRO A 181 0.95 3.59 -5.24
C PRO A 181 1.36 4.80 -4.41
N LEU A 182 0.78 5.97 -4.71
CA LEU A 182 1.16 7.22 -4.10
C LEU A 182 0.31 7.42 -2.86
N TYR A 183 0.91 7.22 -1.70
CA TYR A 183 0.27 7.35 -0.40
C TYR A 183 0.69 8.64 0.31
N LYS A 184 1.85 9.20 -0.04
CA LYS A 184 2.43 10.36 0.66
C LYS A 184 2.40 11.59 -0.23
N LYS A 185 2.12 12.73 0.41
CA LYS A 185 2.21 14.07 -0.20
C LYS A 185 3.57 14.29 -0.89
N SER A 186 4.65 13.79 -0.30
CA SER A 186 6.02 13.89 -0.84
C SER A 186 6.20 13.14 -2.17
N GLU A 187 5.53 12.00 -2.36
CA GLU A 187 5.64 11.19 -3.59
C GLU A 187 4.99 11.92 -4.77
N PHE A 188 3.81 12.49 -4.55
CA PHE A 188 3.15 13.37 -5.52
C PHE A 188 4.04 14.56 -5.89
N ILE A 189 4.62 15.24 -4.89
CA ILE A 189 5.52 16.38 -5.14
C ILE A 189 6.76 15.96 -5.93
N THR A 190 7.36 14.81 -5.61
CA THR A 190 8.54 14.29 -6.34
C THR A 190 8.19 13.98 -7.80
N ILE A 191 7.11 13.25 -8.05
CA ILE A 191 6.65 12.95 -9.42
C ILE A 191 6.33 14.25 -10.16
N HIS A 192 5.67 15.19 -9.50
CA HIS A 192 5.36 16.49 -10.08
C HIS A 192 6.63 17.25 -10.50
N ARG A 193 7.65 17.30 -9.65
CA ARG A 193 8.96 17.89 -9.99
C ARG A 193 9.64 17.19 -11.16
N VAL A 194 9.54 15.86 -11.24
CA VAL A 194 10.10 15.08 -12.36
C VAL A 194 9.38 15.44 -13.67
N LEU A 195 8.04 15.52 -13.65
CA LEU A 195 7.24 15.93 -14.82
C LEU A 195 7.60 17.35 -15.28
N LEU A 196 7.77 18.28 -14.34
CA LEU A 196 8.22 19.65 -14.61
C LEU A 196 9.63 19.66 -15.23
N LYS A 197 10.57 18.89 -14.67
CA LYS A 197 11.96 18.76 -15.18
C LYS A 197 11.98 18.28 -16.63
N TYR A 198 11.10 17.35 -17.00
CA TYR A 198 10.96 16.84 -18.35
C TYR A 198 9.99 17.63 -19.23
N LYS A 199 9.56 18.83 -18.78
CA LYS A 199 8.71 19.76 -19.53
C LYS A 199 7.37 19.16 -19.96
N VAL A 200 6.83 18.23 -19.16
CA VAL A 200 5.49 17.69 -19.41
C VAL A 200 4.46 18.80 -19.16
N PRO A 201 3.59 19.13 -20.12
CA PRO A 201 2.56 20.15 -19.94
C PRO A 201 1.60 19.79 -18.80
N ILE A 202 1.24 20.78 -17.99
CA ILE A 202 0.28 20.61 -16.89
C ILE A 202 -0.97 21.42 -17.20
N GLN A 203 -2.10 20.73 -17.32
CA GLN A 203 -3.42 21.31 -17.54
C GLN A 203 -4.23 21.26 -16.25
N ILE A 204 -4.69 22.42 -15.78
CA ILE A 204 -5.64 22.52 -14.67
C ILE A 204 -7.05 22.54 -15.26
N MET A 205 -7.86 21.53 -14.94
CA MET A 205 -9.24 21.45 -15.44
C MET A 205 -10.13 22.53 -14.83
N ARG A 206 -10.00 22.71 -13.52
CA ARG A 206 -10.79 23.66 -12.74
C ARG A 206 -9.89 24.34 -11.72
N PRO A 207 -9.97 25.67 -11.58
CA PRO A 207 -9.24 26.34 -10.51
C PRO A 207 -9.72 25.83 -9.15
N LEU A 208 -8.85 25.91 -8.15
CA LEU A 208 -9.23 25.60 -6.78
C LEU A 208 -10.38 26.52 -6.33
N PRO A 209 -11.32 26.02 -5.48
CA PRO A 209 -12.41 26.84 -4.98
C PRO A 209 -11.88 28.10 -4.28
N PRO A 210 -12.53 29.27 -4.42
CA PRO A 210 -12.07 30.51 -3.80
C PRO A 210 -11.97 30.44 -2.27
N SER A 211 -12.76 29.56 -1.64
CA SER A 211 -12.73 29.27 -0.21
C SER A 211 -11.49 28.49 0.23
N PHE A 212 -10.74 27.90 -0.71
CA PHE A 212 -9.57 27.09 -0.46
C PHE A 212 -8.28 27.86 -0.79
N GLN A 213 -7.73 28.55 0.21
CA GLN A 213 -6.53 29.40 0.06
C GLN A 213 -5.36 28.98 0.96
N ASP A 214 -5.41 27.76 1.51
CA ASP A 214 -4.35 27.24 2.36
C ASP A 214 -3.06 27.02 1.54
N LYS A 215 -2.13 27.97 1.64
CA LYS A 215 -0.85 27.96 0.91
C LYS A 215 0.08 26.84 1.35
N ASP A 216 -0.11 26.34 2.58
CA ASP A 216 0.70 25.25 3.13
C ASP A 216 0.15 23.88 2.72
N SER A 217 -1.05 23.83 2.13
CA SER A 217 -1.61 22.60 1.58
C SER A 217 -0.84 22.10 0.36
N PHE A 218 -0.50 20.81 0.35
CA PHE A 218 0.17 20.19 -0.80
C PHE A 218 -0.67 20.27 -2.08
N ILE A 219 -2.01 20.23 -1.98
CA ILE A 219 -2.92 20.38 -3.14
C ILE A 219 -2.75 21.79 -3.71
N TYR A 220 -2.71 22.81 -2.85
CA TYR A 220 -2.48 24.18 -3.27
C TYR A 220 -1.12 24.31 -3.99
N GLN A 221 -0.06 23.73 -3.42
CA GLN A 221 1.28 23.74 -4.02
C GLN A 221 1.29 23.11 -5.42
N LEU A 222 0.65 21.95 -5.61
CA LEU A 222 0.59 21.27 -6.92
C LEU A 222 -0.18 22.08 -7.96
N PHE A 223 -1.27 22.76 -7.58
CA PHE A 223 -2.05 23.58 -8.51
C PHE A 223 -1.36 24.91 -8.86
N HIS A 224 -0.41 25.37 -8.06
CA HIS A 224 0.30 26.64 -8.29
C HIS A 224 1.74 26.46 -8.81
N GLN A 225 2.30 25.25 -8.73
CA GLN A 225 3.57 24.89 -9.38
C GLN A 225 3.30 24.46 -10.82
N GLN A 226 3.46 25.37 -11.78
CA GLN A 226 3.28 25.08 -13.20
C GLN A 226 4.58 25.31 -13.97
N TYR A 227 4.93 24.36 -14.85
CA TYR A 227 5.80 24.64 -15.98
C TYR A 227 4.92 25.28 -17.05
N ARG A 228 5.06 26.59 -17.27
CA ARG A 228 4.51 27.26 -18.45
C ARG A 228 5.54 27.11 -19.57
N PRO A 229 5.27 26.32 -20.63
CA PRO A 229 6.09 26.41 -21.83
C PRO A 229 6.01 27.86 -22.32
N ASP A 230 7.17 28.44 -22.55
CA ASP A 230 7.33 29.82 -22.95
C ASP A 230 6.55 30.04 -24.26
N ASP A 231 5.50 30.87 -24.21
CA ASP A 231 4.63 31.21 -25.34
C ASP A 231 5.33 32.20 -26.32
N SER A 232 6.66 32.11 -26.44
CA SER A 232 7.53 33.03 -27.18
C SER A 232 7.60 32.74 -28.68
N ARG A 233 6.53 32.17 -29.26
CA ARG A 233 6.28 32.15 -30.71
C ARG A 233 4.81 32.39 -31.01
N ARG A 234 4.37 33.63 -30.88
CA ARG A 234 3.33 34.23 -31.71
C ARG A 234 3.84 35.54 -32.27
#